data_AF-A0A4R5BNJ6-F1
#
_entry.id   AF-A0A4R5BNJ6-F1
#
_cell.length_a   1.000
_cell.length_b   1.000
_cell.length_c   1.000
_cell.angle_alpha   90.00
_cell.angle_beta   90.00
_cell.angle_gamma   90.00
#
_symmetry.space_group_name_H-M   'P 1'
#
loop_
_entity.id
_entity.type
_entity.pdbx_description
1 polymer ?
#
loop_
_entity_poly.entity_id
_entity_poly.type
_entity_poly.pdbx_seq_one_letter_code
_entity_poly.pdbx_strand_id
1 'polypeptide(L)'
;MVREPDPDARRRYRAFIRANHPDAGGDPEVFAAGLERLRARSRPHGGRESRPDRYDAPVEVVPDARMVTRLARRVRAWRRRRKRSRVR
;
A
#
# COMPACT_ATOMS: atom_id res chain seq x y z
N MET A 1 1.41 9.79 24.27
CA MET A 1 2.05 10.46 23.12
C MET A 1 2.11 9.49 21.94
N VAL A 2 1.31 9.70 20.90
CA VAL A 2 1.43 8.92 19.65
C VAL A 2 2.57 9.56 18.86
N ARG A 3 3.72 8.89 18.80
CA ARG A 3 4.89 9.38 18.05
C ARG A 3 4.50 9.48 16.58
N GLU A 4 4.64 10.67 15.98
CA GLU A 4 4.37 10.85 14.55
C GLU A 4 5.23 9.90 13.72
N PRO A 5 4.67 9.31 12.65
CA PRO A 5 5.42 8.39 11.80
C PRO A 5 6.55 9.14 11.10
N ASP A 6 7.80 8.71 11.34
CA ASP A 6 9.00 9.28 10.72
C ASP A 6 8.84 9.32 9.18
N PRO A 7 8.78 10.52 8.57
CA PRO A 7 8.61 10.67 7.12
C PRO A 7 9.77 10.04 6.34
N ASP A 8 10.98 10.02 6.91
CA ASP A 8 12.14 9.39 6.30
C ASP A 8 12.05 7.86 6.30
N ALA A 9 11.50 7.25 7.36
CA ALA A 9 11.21 5.83 7.39
C ALA A 9 10.23 5.42 6.28
N ARG A 10 9.15 6.21 6.07
CA ARG A 10 8.19 5.96 4.96
C ARG A 10 8.83 6.11 3.59
N ARG A 11 9.75 7.08 3.42
CA ARG A 11 10.47 7.28 2.16
C ARG A 11 11.40 6.09 1.86
N ARG A 12 12.18 5.62 2.84
CA ARG A 12 13.07 4.45 2.72
C ARG A 12 12.29 3.17 2.41
N TYR A 13 11.16 2.98 3.08
CA TYR A 13 10.26 1.84 2.84
C TYR A 13 9.75 1.81 1.39
N ARG A 14 9.27 2.94 0.86
CA ARG A 14 8.81 3.04 -0.53
C ARG A 14 9.93 2.85 -1.55
N ALA A 15 11.13 3.34 -1.26
CA ALA A 15 12.29 3.15 -2.12
C ALA A 15 12.67 1.67 -2.22
N PHE A 16 12.68 0.95 -1.10
CA PHE A 16 12.90 -0.50 -1.08
C PHE A 16 11.86 -1.25 -1.91
N ILE A 17 10.58 -0.93 -1.74
CA ILE A 17 9.49 -1.56 -2.49
C ILE A 17 9.68 -1.38 -3.99
N ARG A 18 9.95 -0.14 -4.42
CA ARG A 18 10.11 0.15 -5.86
C ARG A 18 11.29 -0.60 -6.47
N ALA A 19 12.38 -0.78 -5.71
CA ALA A 19 13.59 -1.43 -6.21
C ALA A 19 13.51 -2.96 -6.25
N ASN A 20 12.73 -3.59 -5.38
CA ASN A 20 12.73 -5.06 -5.20
C ASN A 20 11.37 -5.70 -5.52
N HIS A 21 10.43 -4.97 -6.14
CA HIS A 21 9.06 -5.45 -6.30
C HIS A 21 9.00 -6.73 -7.15
N PRO A 22 8.29 -7.80 -6.71
CA PRO A 22 8.17 -9.04 -7.48
C PRO A 22 7.48 -8.83 -8.84
N ASP A 23 6.43 -8.02 -8.90
CA ASP A 23 5.78 -7.65 -10.18
C ASP A 23 6.67 -6.88 -11.17
N ALA A 24 7.84 -6.39 -10.73
CA ALA A 24 8.84 -5.76 -11.59
C ALA A 24 9.98 -6.73 -11.98
N GLY A 25 9.87 -8.01 -11.63
CA GLY A 25 10.88 -9.04 -11.85
C GLY A 25 11.83 -9.27 -10.67
N GLY A 26 11.52 -8.74 -9.49
CA GLY A 26 12.26 -9.02 -8.26
C GLY A 26 11.97 -10.41 -7.70
N ASP A 27 12.88 -10.94 -6.88
CA ASP A 27 12.70 -12.22 -6.19
C ASP A 27 11.70 -12.06 -5.01
N PRO A 28 10.59 -12.82 -4.99
CA PRO A 28 9.58 -12.74 -3.93
C PRO A 28 10.11 -13.04 -2.51
N GLU A 29 11.02 -14.00 -2.37
CA GLU A 29 11.58 -14.41 -1.08
C GLU A 29 12.55 -13.36 -0.55
N VAL A 30 13.40 -12.82 -1.42
CA VAL A 30 14.31 -11.71 -1.08
C VAL A 30 13.51 -10.47 -0.67
N PHE A 31 12.40 -10.21 -1.38
CA PHE A 31 11.48 -9.12 -1.05
C PHE A 31 10.84 -9.32 0.33
N ALA A 32 10.31 -10.51 0.62
CA ALA A 32 9.70 -10.84 1.91
C ALA A 32 10.71 -10.69 3.07
N ALA A 33 11.90 -11.26 2.93
CA ALA A 33 12.97 -11.16 3.92
C ALA A 33 13.41 -9.71 4.16
N GLY A 34 13.51 -8.89 3.10
CA GLY A 34 13.84 -7.47 3.20
C GLY A 34 12.74 -6.65 3.87
N LEU A 35 11.47 -7.00 3.63
CA LEU A 35 10.31 -6.36 4.24
C LEU A 35 10.26 -6.61 5.75
N GLU A 36 10.52 -7.84 6.19
CA GLU A 36 10.59 -8.20 7.60
C GLU A 36 11.68 -7.40 8.34
N ARG A 37 12.87 -7.25 7.74
CA ARG A 37 13.95 -6.41 8.29
C ARG A 37 13.54 -4.94 8.44
N LEU A 38 12.80 -4.38 7.48
CA LEU A 38 12.29 -3.01 7.55
C LEU A 38 11.24 -2.85 8.66
N ARG A 39 10.35 -3.84 8.81
CA ARG A 39 9.33 -3.87 9.86
C ARG A 39 9.96 -3.97 11.25
N ALA A 40 10.94 -4.85 11.42
CA ALA A 40 11.68 -5.00 12.68
C ALA A 40 12.34 -3.69 13.12
N ARG A 41 12.96 -2.94 12.20
CA ARG A 41 13.55 -1.61 12.48
C ARG A 41 12.52 -0.54 12.83
N SER A 42 11.29 -0.70 12.34
CA SER A 42 10.20 0.26 12.56
C SER A 42 9.38 -0.05 13.82
N ARG A 43 9.58 -1.24 14.44
CA ARG A 43 8.92 -1.60 15.70
C ARG A 43 9.54 -0.79 16.85
N PRO A 44 8.74 0.00 17.59
CA PRO A 44 9.24 0.71 18.76
C PRO A 44 9.68 -0.29 19.84
N HIS A 45 10.84 -0.06 20.44
CA HIS A 45 11.36 -0.80 21.60
C HIS A 45 10.56 -0.44 22.85
N GLY A 46 9.30 -0.87 22.92
CA GLY A 46 8.40 -0.56 24.03
C GLY A 46 7.06 -1.26 23.89
N GLY A 47 6.98 -2.46 24.45
CA GLY A 47 5.79 -3.01 25.10
C GLY A 47 4.45 -2.86 24.38
N ARG A 48 4.34 -3.27 23.12
CA ARG A 48 3.06 -3.77 22.62
C ARG A 48 3.21 -5.25 22.40
N GLU A 49 2.84 -6.02 23.42
CA GLU A 49 2.53 -7.44 23.32
C GLU A 49 1.81 -7.70 22.00
N SER A 50 2.26 -8.77 21.33
CA SER A 50 1.78 -9.38 20.11
C SER A 50 0.31 -9.07 19.80
N ARG A 51 0.05 -7.90 19.22
CA ARG A 51 -1.23 -7.68 18.56
C ARG A 51 -1.24 -8.64 17.38
N PRO A 52 -2.30 -9.46 17.22
CA PRO A 52 -2.41 -10.32 16.04
C PRO A 52 -2.15 -9.48 14.80
N ASP A 53 -1.41 -10.01 13.84
CA ASP A 53 -1.10 -9.27 12.63
C ASP A 53 -2.43 -8.86 11.99
N ARG A 54 -2.71 -7.55 12.02
CA ARG A 54 -3.93 -6.95 11.47
C ARG A 54 -4.08 -7.27 9.96
N TYR A 55 -3.03 -7.81 9.34
CA TYR A 55 -2.97 -8.17 7.94
C TYR A 55 -3.02 -9.70 7.70
N ASP A 56 -3.03 -10.55 8.74
CA ASP A 56 -3.26 -12.01 8.64
C ASP A 56 -4.75 -12.40 8.66
N ALA A 57 -5.64 -11.43 8.81
CA ALA A 57 -7.08 -11.66 8.70
C ALA A 57 -7.51 -11.77 7.22
N PRO A 58 -8.47 -12.65 6.90
CA PRO A 58 -9.09 -12.68 5.57
C PRO A 58 -9.59 -11.29 5.16
N VAL A 59 -9.23 -10.85 3.95
CA VAL A 59 -9.65 -9.54 3.43
C VAL A 59 -11.12 -9.62 3.00
N GLU A 60 -12.02 -9.11 3.83
CA GLU A 60 -13.43 -8.96 3.47
C GLU A 60 -13.67 -7.61 2.76
N VAL A 61 -14.15 -7.66 1.51
CA VAL A 61 -14.51 -6.47 0.75
C VAL A 61 -15.98 -6.17 0.98
N VAL A 62 -16.27 -5.21 1.86
CA VAL A 62 -17.64 -4.71 2.09
C VAL A 62 -17.96 -3.62 1.06
N PRO A 63 -18.88 -3.85 0.11
CA PRO A 63 -19.23 -2.85 -0.87
C PRO A 63 -20.08 -1.75 -0.21
N ASP A 64 -19.51 -0.56 -0.07
CA ASP A 64 -20.25 0.64 0.30
C ASP A 64 -20.77 1.36 -0.95
N ALA A 65 -22.07 1.68 -0.97
CA ALA A 65 -22.72 2.32 -2.11
C ALA A 65 -22.08 3.67 -2.48
N ARG A 66 -21.58 4.43 -1.49
CA ARG A 66 -20.90 5.72 -1.75
C ARG A 66 -19.53 5.48 -2.37
N MET A 67 -18.80 4.45 -1.94
CA MET A 67 -17.52 4.05 -2.51
C MET A 67 -17.68 3.59 -3.97
N VAL A 68 -18.66 2.74 -4.26
CA VAL A 68 -18.99 2.28 -5.63
C VAL A 68 -19.33 3.48 -6.52
N THR A 69 -20.16 4.39 -6.04
CA THR A 69 -20.54 5.60 -6.78
C THR A 69 -19.32 6.49 -7.09
N ARG A 70 -18.41 6.67 -6.13
CA ARG A 70 -17.18 7.44 -6.31
C ARG A 70 -16.25 6.81 -7.34
N LEU A 71 -16.08 5.49 -7.30
CA LEU A 71 -15.27 4.76 -8.27
C LEU A 71 -15.87 4.87 -9.68
N ALA A 72 -17.19 4.68 -9.82
CA ALA A 72 -17.89 4.83 -11.09
C ALA A 72 -17.73 6.25 -11.67
N ARG A 73 -17.83 7.29 -10.84
CA ARG A 73 -17.58 8.69 -11.27
C ARG A 73 -16.15 8.88 -11.76
N ARG A 74 -15.16 8.32 -11.07
CA ARG A 74 -13.74 8.40 -11.46
C ARG A 74 -13.47 7.69 -12.79
N VAL A 75 -14.00 6.47 -12.97
CA VAL A 75 -13.88 5.71 -14.23
C VAL A 75 -14.57 6.44 -15.37
N ARG A 76 -15.77 7.00 -15.14
CA ARG A 76 -16.50 7.79 -16.15
C ARG A 76 -15.72 9.04 -16.56
N ALA A 77 -15.13 9.76 -15.61
CA ALA A 77 -14.28 10.92 -15.89
C ALA A 77 -13.04 10.54 -16.71
N TRP A 78 -12.35 9.46 -16.34
CA TRP A 78 -11.20 8.96 -17.08
C TRP A 78 -11.57 8.54 -18.52
N ARG A 79 -12.67 7.80 -18.70
CA ARG A 79 -13.17 7.44 -20.03
C ARG A 79 -13.53 8.67 -20.87
N ARG A 80 -14.15 9.70 -20.27
CA ARG A 80 -14.46 10.95 -20.97
C ARG A 80 -13.20 11.69 -21.43
N ARG A 81 -12.17 11.77 -20.58
CA ARG A 81 -10.87 12.36 -20.96
C ARG A 81 -10.24 11.59 -22.13
N ARG A 82 -10.28 10.27 -22.09
CA ARG A 82 -9.73 9.41 -23.16
C ARG A 82 -10.52 9.47 -24.48
N LYS A 83 -11.83 9.77 -24.41
CA LYS A 83 -12.65 10.02 -25.61
C LYS A 83 -12.43 11.41 -26.22
N ARG A 84 -11.98 12.39 -25.42
CA ARG A 84 -11.67 13.75 -25.91
C ARG A 84 -10.36 13.84 -26.72
N SER A 85 -9.50 12.81 -26.68
CA SER A 85 -8.26 12.76 -27.48
C SER A 85 -8.46 12.10 -28.86
N ARG A 86 -9.69 12.03 -29.38
CA ARG A 86 -10.03 11.45 -30.69
C ARG A 86 -10.91 12.39 -31.54
N VAL A 87 -10.69 13.70 -31.44
CA VAL A 87 -11.26 14.68 -32.38
C VAL A 87 -10.10 15.37 -33.08
N ARG A 88 -9.95 15.02 -34.37
CA ARG A 88 -9.09 15.52 -35.46
C ARG A 88 -7.65 15.89 -35.14
#